data_AF-A0A182TBC0-F1
#
_entry.id   AF-A0A182TBC0-F1
#
_cell.length_a   1.000
_cell.length_b   1.000
_cell.length_c   1.000
_cell.angle_alpha   90.00
_cell.angle_beta   90.00
_cell.angle_gamma   90.00
#
_symmetry.space_group_name_H-M   'P 1'
#
loop_
_entity.id
_entity.type
_entity.pdbx_description
1 polymer ?
#
loop_
_entity_poly.entity_id
_entity_poly.type
_entity_poly.pdbx_seq_one_letter_code
_entity_poly.pdbx_strand_id
1 'polypeptide(L)'
;MVELACTSYWLSSARATQERCFNGSTILNVGFDLSTNRWVNVFDVCYDEKLYHTHFVRHRMNRANGGYQSGNPRPSWYQGAYYEEVNINNLYTVNKQRETIAIILNSQSRAD
;
A
#
# COMPACT_ATOMS: atom_id res chain seq x y z
N MET A 1 8.31 9.41 -29.58
CA MET A 1 7.05 8.89 -29.02
C MET A 1 7.38 7.56 -28.37
N VAL A 2 7.17 7.40 -27.07
CA VAL A 2 7.44 6.12 -26.39
C VAL A 2 6.21 5.23 -26.59
N GLU A 3 6.41 4.07 -27.19
CA GLU A 3 5.39 3.04 -27.34
C GLU A 3 5.06 2.43 -25.97
N LEU A 4 3.78 2.37 -25.61
CA LEU A 4 3.32 1.70 -24.39
C LEU A 4 3.18 0.21 -24.70
N ALA A 5 4.22 -0.56 -24.40
CA ALA A 5 4.22 -2.01 -24.52
C ALA A 5 4.47 -2.67 -23.15
N CYS A 6 3.80 -3.81 -22.91
CA CYS A 6 4.01 -4.63 -21.72
C CYS A 6 5.29 -5.48 -21.90
N THR A 7 6.46 -4.85 -21.86
CA THR A 7 7.76 -5.52 -22.01
C THR A 7 8.31 -6.06 -20.69
N SER A 8 7.75 -5.62 -19.55
CA SER A 8 8.09 -6.06 -18.21
C SER A 8 6.91 -5.92 -17.25
N TYR A 9 7.04 -6.50 -16.05
CA TYR A 9 6.10 -6.24 -14.96
C TYR A 9 6.30 -4.83 -14.42
N TRP A 10 5.23 -4.05 -14.39
CA TRP A 10 5.22 -2.72 -13.82
C TRP A 10 4.89 -2.81 -12.33
N LEU A 11 5.76 -2.27 -11.49
CA LEU A 11 5.49 -2.10 -10.07
C LEU A 11 4.78 -0.77 -9.86
N SER A 12 3.80 -0.76 -8.98
CA SER A 12 3.18 0.49 -8.55
C SER A 12 4.16 1.30 -7.71
N SER A 13 3.99 2.61 -7.70
CA SER A 13 4.70 3.53 -6.84
C SER A 13 3.70 4.42 -6.10
N ALA A 14 4.19 5.16 -5.11
CA ALA A 14 3.42 6.16 -4.40
C ALA A 14 4.18 7.50 -4.46
N ARG A 15 3.45 8.61 -4.49
CA ARG A 15 4.03 9.95 -4.42
C ARG A 15 3.18 10.87 -3.53
N ALA A 16 3.85 11.70 -2.76
CA ALA A 16 3.21 12.67 -1.90
C ALA A 16 2.61 13.80 -2.73
N THR A 17 1.44 14.26 -2.31
CA THR A 17 0.84 15.49 -2.81
C THR A 17 1.02 16.61 -1.78
N GLN A 18 0.58 17.82 -2.14
CA GLN A 18 0.51 18.94 -1.20
C GLN A 18 -0.83 18.95 -0.41
N GLU A 19 -1.77 18.06 -0.73
CA GLU A 19 -3.08 17.98 -0.08
C GLU A 19 -2.94 17.35 1.32
N ARG A 20 -3.51 18.01 2.32
CA ARG A 20 -3.63 17.50 3.69
C ARG A 20 -4.97 16.80 3.87
N CYS A 21 -4.99 15.83 4.78
CA CYS A 21 -6.20 15.11 5.16
C CYS A 21 -6.29 15.00 6.69
N PHE A 22 -7.07 14.02 7.18
CA PHE A 22 -7.38 13.85 8.60
C PHE A 22 -6.13 13.91 9.49
N ASN A 23 -6.26 14.54 10.66
CA ASN A 23 -5.19 14.64 11.68
C ASN A 23 -3.85 15.20 11.17
N GLY A 24 -3.89 16.04 10.13
CA GLY A 24 -2.68 16.57 9.54
C GLY A 24 -1.86 15.50 8.82
N SER A 25 -2.46 14.43 8.33
CA SER A 25 -1.84 13.48 7.40
C SER A 25 -1.74 14.05 5.98
N THR A 26 -1.04 13.35 5.10
CA THR A 26 -0.84 13.76 3.68
C THR A 26 -1.61 12.84 2.75
N ILE A 27 -2.19 13.38 1.69
CA ILE A 27 -2.67 12.55 0.59
C ILE A 27 -1.48 12.07 -0.25
N LEU A 28 -1.36 10.75 -0.40
CA LEU A 28 -0.47 10.10 -1.35
C LEU A 28 -1.28 9.62 -2.56
N ASN A 29 -0.74 9.80 -3.76
CA ASN A 29 -1.23 9.15 -4.97
C ASN A 29 -0.52 7.79 -5.12
N VAL A 30 -1.26 6.72 -5.31
CA VAL A 30 -0.73 5.39 -5.64
C VAL A 30 -1.05 5.07 -7.10
N GLY A 31 -0.02 4.71 -7.86
CA GLY A 31 -0.15 4.59 -9.31
C GLY A 31 1.10 4.08 -10.00
N PHE A 32 1.26 4.45 -11.27
CA PHE A 32 2.40 4.06 -12.10
C PHE A 32 3.07 5.29 -12.69
N ASP A 33 4.39 5.34 -12.57
CA ASP A 33 5.23 6.34 -13.25
C ASP A 33 5.65 5.80 -14.61
N LEU A 34 4.96 6.23 -15.68
CA LEU A 34 5.18 5.73 -17.03
C LEU A 34 6.30 6.45 -17.79
N SER A 35 6.63 7.68 -17.38
CA SER A 35 7.73 8.49 -17.88
C SER A 35 7.86 9.77 -17.05
N THR A 36 8.95 10.54 -17.25
CA THR A 36 9.28 11.76 -16.48
C THR A 36 8.11 12.68 -16.15
N ASN A 37 7.13 12.82 -17.05
CA ASN A 37 5.96 13.68 -16.86
C ASN A 37 4.63 12.94 -17.01
N ARG A 38 4.60 11.61 -16.84
CA ARG A 38 3.40 10.79 -17.03
C ARG A 38 3.15 9.87 -15.84
N TRP A 39 2.34 10.36 -14.92
CA TRP A 39 1.78 9.58 -13.83
C TRP A 39 0.38 9.08 -14.17
N VAL A 40 0.12 7.80 -13.93
CA VAL A 40 -1.24 7.23 -13.96
C VAL A 40 -1.65 6.89 -12.53
N ASN A 41 -2.55 7.71 -11.97
CA ASN A 41 -3.10 7.48 -10.64
C ASN A 41 -4.14 6.35 -10.65
N VAL A 42 -4.10 5.48 -9.64
CA VAL A 42 -5.08 4.41 -9.45
C VAL A 42 -6.00 4.74 -8.26
N PHE A 43 -5.42 5.16 -7.13
CA PHE A 43 -6.17 5.57 -5.95
C PHE A 43 -5.34 6.54 -5.08
N ASP A 44 -6.02 7.26 -4.20
CA ASP A 44 -5.40 8.13 -3.22
C ASP A 44 -5.47 7.51 -1.82
N VAL A 45 -4.48 7.83 -1.00
CA VAL A 45 -4.39 7.36 0.39
C VAL A 45 -4.18 8.55 1.31
N CYS A 46 -4.99 8.67 2.36
CA CYS A 46 -4.66 9.57 3.47
C CYS A 46 -3.71 8.86 4.43
N TYR A 47 -2.45 9.28 4.45
CA TYR A 47 -1.37 8.55 5.09
C TYR A 47 -0.69 9.37 6.20
N ASP A 48 -0.60 8.77 7.37
CA ASP A 48 0.29 9.20 8.46
C ASP A 48 1.58 8.40 8.39
N GLU A 49 2.63 9.06 7.90
CA GLU A 49 3.95 8.46 7.72
C GLU A 49 4.65 8.15 9.05
N LYS A 50 4.34 8.88 10.13
CA LYS A 50 4.95 8.64 11.45
C LYS A 50 4.41 7.36 12.09
N LEU A 51 3.12 7.09 11.87
CA LEU A 51 2.43 5.92 12.44
C LEU A 51 2.33 4.76 11.45
N TYR A 52 2.84 4.93 10.22
CA TYR A 52 2.64 3.99 9.11
C TYR A 52 1.16 3.66 8.86
N HIS A 53 0.27 4.62 9.14
CA HIS A 53 -1.16 4.40 9.24
C HIS A 53 -1.91 5.00 8.05
N THR A 54 -2.81 4.22 7.46
CA THR A 54 -3.74 4.69 6.43
C THR A 54 -5.08 5.00 7.08
N HIS A 55 -5.49 6.28 7.03
CA HIS A 55 -6.79 6.70 7.55
C HIS A 55 -7.94 6.35 6.62
N PHE A 56 -7.76 6.57 5.31
CA PHE A 56 -8.73 6.18 4.30
C PHE A 56 -8.08 6.05 2.93
N VAL A 57 -8.79 5.37 2.03
CA VAL A 57 -8.46 5.26 0.61
C VAL A 57 -9.59 5.86 -0.22
N ARG A 58 -9.26 6.69 -1.21
CA ARG A 58 -10.21 7.17 -2.23
C ARG A 58 -9.88 6.50 -3.55
N HIS A 59 -10.83 5.75 -4.11
CA HIS A 59 -10.66 5.16 -5.43
C HIS A 59 -11.97 5.24 -6.21
N ARG A 60 -11.85 5.23 -7.54
CA ARG A 60 -13.00 5.13 -8.43
C ARG A 60 -13.13 3.69 -8.91
N MET A 61 -14.23 3.03 -8.54
CA MET A 61 -14.60 1.76 -9.14
C MET A 61 -15.21 1.99 -10.52
N ASN A 62 -14.69 1.29 -11.53
CA ASN A 62 -15.25 1.19 -12.86
C ASN A 62 -15.75 -0.24 -13.12
N ARG A 63 -16.47 -0.45 -14.22
CA ARG A 63 -17.03 -1.78 -14.56
C ARG A 63 -15.96 -2.88 -14.67
N ALA A 64 -14.75 -2.54 -15.11
CA ALA A 64 -13.64 -3.49 -15.20
C ALA A 64 -13.11 -3.93 -13.82
N ASN A 65 -13.33 -3.14 -12.76
CA ASN A 65 -12.99 -3.54 -11.39
C ASN A 65 -13.99 -4.56 -10.78
N GLY A 66 -15.16 -4.76 -11.40
CA GLY A 66 -16.19 -5.66 -10.89
C GLY A 66 -15.94 -7.16 -11.15
N GLY A 67 -14.87 -7.50 -11.87
CA GLY A 67 -14.53 -8.89 -12.17
C GLY A 67 -13.82 -9.59 -11.02
N TYR A 68 -14.29 -10.79 -10.66
CA TYR A 68 -13.54 -11.70 -9.80
C TYR A 68 -12.25 -12.14 -10.52
N GLN A 69 -11.10 -11.97 -9.88
CA GLN A 69 -9.84 -12.51 -10.37
C GLN A 69 -9.61 -13.90 -9.76
N SER A 70 -9.72 -14.94 -10.59
CA SER A 70 -9.35 -16.32 -10.24
C SER A 70 -8.00 -16.70 -10.82
N GLY A 71 -7.23 -17.51 -10.10
CA GLY A 71 -5.98 -18.08 -10.61
C GLY A 71 -4.79 -17.12 -10.67
N ASN A 72 -4.91 -15.93 -10.06
CA ASN A 72 -3.81 -14.98 -9.95
C ASN A 72 -3.36 -14.93 -8.47
N PRO A 73 -2.24 -15.58 -8.09
CA PRO A 73 -1.80 -15.59 -6.70
C PRO A 73 -1.48 -14.17 -6.25
N ARG A 74 -1.82 -13.86 -5.00
CA ARG A 74 -1.43 -12.59 -4.39
C ARG A 74 0.11 -12.51 -4.39
N PRO A 75 0.72 -11.48 -5.00
CA PRO A 75 2.17 -11.32 -4.95
C PRO A 75 2.65 -11.02 -3.52
N SER A 76 3.94 -11.25 -3.26
CA SER A 76 4.60 -10.81 -2.03
C SER A 76 4.44 -9.30 -1.86
N TRP A 77 4.59 -8.81 -0.62
CA TRP A 77 4.53 -7.38 -0.37
C TRP A 77 5.64 -6.66 -1.14
N TYR A 78 5.23 -5.59 -1.81
CA TYR A 78 6.15 -4.63 -2.40
C TYR A 78 6.27 -3.43 -1.47
N GLN A 79 7.47 -3.18 -0.97
CA GLN A 79 7.75 -2.06 -0.10
C GLN A 79 8.18 -0.87 -0.95
N GLY A 80 7.31 0.14 -1.01
CA GLY A 80 7.66 1.43 -1.62
C GLY A 80 8.45 2.33 -0.67
N ALA A 81 8.65 3.59 -1.06
CA ALA A 81 9.45 4.59 -0.33
C ALA A 81 8.87 5.06 1.03
N TYR A 82 7.70 4.56 1.46
CA TYR A 82 6.98 5.07 2.65
C TYR A 82 7.09 4.17 3.90
N TYR A 83 7.98 3.18 3.85
CA TYR A 83 8.15 2.16 4.90
C TYR A 83 9.63 1.80 5.09
N GLU A 84 10.56 2.75 4.93
CA GLU A 84 12.00 2.47 4.80
C GLU A 84 12.64 1.83 6.03
N GLU A 85 12.10 2.09 7.23
CA GLU A 85 12.68 1.61 8.50
C GLU A 85 12.09 0.28 8.99
N VAL A 86 11.11 -0.27 8.27
CA VAL A 86 10.41 -1.49 8.67
C VAL A 86 10.44 -2.53 7.56
N ASN A 87 10.46 -3.81 7.94
CA ASN A 87 10.29 -4.91 6.98
C ASN A 87 8.82 -5.36 7.01
N ILE A 88 8.04 -4.92 6.02
CA ILE A 88 6.61 -5.23 5.94
C ILE A 88 6.33 -6.73 5.84
N ASN A 89 7.18 -7.49 5.15
CA ASN A 89 7.03 -8.94 5.07
C ASN A 89 7.14 -9.59 6.45
N ASN A 90 8.03 -9.08 7.32
CA ASN A 90 8.15 -9.56 8.70
C ASN A 90 6.96 -9.14 9.57
N LEU A 91 6.53 -7.88 9.45
CA LEU A 91 5.43 -7.33 10.26
C LEU A 91 4.09 -8.04 10.05
N TYR A 92 3.83 -8.53 8.84
CA TYR A 92 2.60 -9.25 8.51
C TYR A 92 2.68 -10.77 8.70
N THR A 93 3.74 -11.29 9.29
CA THR A 93 3.77 -12.72 9.65
C THR A 93 2.80 -13.03 10.80
N VAL A 94 2.24 -14.24 10.81
CA VAL A 94 1.39 -14.71 11.92
C VAL A 94 2.14 -14.66 13.25
N ASN A 95 3.42 -15.03 13.26
CA ASN A 95 4.26 -14.96 14.46
C ASN A 95 4.34 -13.52 15.00
N LYS A 96 4.56 -12.53 14.13
CA LYS A 96 4.65 -11.14 14.58
C LYS A 96 3.30 -10.60 15.06
N GLN A 97 2.20 -11.05 14.44
CA GLN A 97 0.85 -10.74 14.91
C GLN A 97 0.58 -11.33 16.30
N ARG A 98 0.96 -12.58 16.55
CA ARG A 98 0.86 -13.21 17.88
C ARG A 98 1.67 -12.48 18.94
N GLU A 99 2.92 -12.14 18.65
CA GLU A 99 3.76 -11.32 19.55
C GLU A 99 3.07 -9.99 19.90
N THR A 100 2.49 -9.33 18.90
CA THR A 100 1.78 -8.05 19.09
C THR A 100 0.54 -8.23 19.97
N ILE A 101 -0.25 -9.27 19.74
CA ILE A 101 -1.43 -9.59 20.57
C ILE A 101 -1.01 -9.93 22.00
N ALA A 102 0.07 -10.71 22.18
CA ALA A 102 0.58 -11.07 23.50
C ALA A 102 0.98 -9.83 24.31
N ILE A 103 1.61 -8.83 23.67
CA ILE A 103 1.92 -7.53 24.28
C ILE A 103 0.64 -6.80 24.68
N ILE A 104 -0.34 -6.68 23.79
CA ILE A 104 -1.61 -5.96 24.05
C ILE A 104 -2.40 -6.62 25.20
N LEU A 105 -2.47 -7.95 25.22
CA LEU A 105 -3.20 -8.72 26.23
C LEU A 105 -2.40 -8.96 27.50
N ASN A 106 -1.10 -8.62 27.51
CA ASN A 106 -0.14 -9.02 28.52
C ASN A 106 -0.21 -10.54 28.83
N SER A 107 -0.34 -11.37 27.80
CA SER A 107 -0.57 -12.81 27.93
C SER A 107 -0.26 -13.57 26.64
N GLN A 108 0.80 -14.40 26.63
CA GLN A 108 1.14 -15.26 25.49
C GLN A 108 0.09 -16.36 25.27
N SER A 109 -0.41 -16.97 26.35
CA SER A 109 -1.40 -18.06 26.26
C SER A 109 -2.74 -17.64 25.66
N ARG A 110 -3.06 -16.34 25.65
CA ARG A 110 -4.24 -15.78 24.97
C ARG A 110 -3.99 -15.38 23.52
N ALA A 111 -2.73 -15.38 23.08
CA ALA A 111 -2.33 -14.96 21.74
C ALA A 111 -2.02 -16.15 20.79
N ASP A 112 -1.93 -17.37 21.33
CA ASP A 112 -1.63 -18.60 20.57
C ASP A 112 -2.89 -19.23 19.94
#